data_AF-A0A257GYI6-F1
#
_entry.id   AF-A0A257GYI6-F1
#
_cell.length_a   1.000
_cell.length_b   1.000
_cell.length_c   1.000
_cell.angle_alpha   90.00
_cell.angle_beta   90.00
_cell.angle_gamma   90.00
#
_symmetry.space_group_name_H-M   'P 1'
#
loop_
_entity.id
_entity.type
_entity.pdbx_description
1 polymer ?
#
loop_
_entity_poly.entity_id
_entity_poly.type
_entity_poly.pdbx_seq_one_letter_code
_entity_poly.pdbx_strand_id
1 'polypeptide(L)'
;VLDSTTMTPVVLFLGERIGTDTDEFLHCLAVLESYLVRRAVCGLTTKAYNRVFPGLLKRLSEAKTPSAALIADHLKALSGGETQNWPDDAEFKKAWVELNTYKLLRSAKTKMVLEALELGSRDGVHHESQQLPSIPLHVEHVMPVAWAEHWTSPGDDNAVLLRNSLLHNIGNLTLLTAKLNPSLSNSNFSVKRPEITKSLLALNAHFQAPAFSAPDAVWDEACIKARALSLFAVAANIWPYGAPKPQAT
;
A
#
# COMPACT_ATOMS: atom_id res chain seq x y z
N VAL A 1 5.25 4.42 11.40
CA VAL A 1 3.79 4.24 11.17
C VAL A 1 3.37 2.77 11.27
N LEU A 2 4.17 1.84 10.75
CA LEU A 2 4.12 0.43 11.19
C LEU A 2 4.84 0.32 12.53
N ASP A 3 4.17 0.72 13.61
CA ASP A 3 4.78 0.77 14.93
C ASP A 3 4.99 -0.65 15.49
N SER A 4 6.21 -1.15 15.37
CA SER A 4 6.65 -2.41 15.93
C SER A 4 8.02 -2.20 16.55
N THR A 5 8.04 -1.64 17.77
CA THR A 5 9.24 -1.53 18.61
C THR A 5 9.99 -2.85 18.74
N THR A 6 9.31 -3.98 18.53
CA THR A 6 9.90 -5.33 18.51
C THR A 6 10.87 -5.57 17.35
N MET A 7 10.84 -4.77 16.28
CA MET A 7 11.78 -4.86 15.15
C MET A 7 13.05 -4.02 15.39
N THR A 8 13.01 -3.02 16.28
CA THR A 8 14.13 -2.11 16.55
C THR A 8 15.45 -2.84 16.84
N PRO A 9 15.50 -3.90 17.68
CA PRO A 9 16.75 -4.62 17.91
C PRO A 9 17.35 -5.25 16.65
N VAL A 10 16.52 -5.75 15.74
CA VAL A 10 16.96 -6.32 14.46
C VAL A 10 17.58 -5.24 13.57
N VAL A 11 16.92 -4.08 13.46
CA VAL A 11 17.41 -2.96 12.65
C VAL A 11 18.71 -2.40 13.21
N LEU A 12 18.82 -2.22 14.52
CA LEU A 12 20.06 -1.76 15.16
C LEU A 12 21.20 -2.75 14.96
N PHE A 13 20.94 -4.04 15.15
CA PHE A 13 21.94 -5.09 14.91
C PHE A 13 22.45 -5.08 13.47
N LEU A 14 21.55 -4.96 12.49
CA LEU A 14 21.93 -4.84 11.08
C LEU A 14 22.77 -3.58 10.85
N GLY A 15 22.34 -2.42 11.36
CA GLY A 15 23.08 -1.16 11.21
C GLY A 15 24.50 -1.24 11.76
N GLU A 16 24.69 -1.89 12.91
CA GLU A 16 26.01 -2.12 13.50
C GLU A 16 26.87 -3.11 12.68
N ARG A 17 26.26 -4.18 12.17
CA ARG A 17 26.99 -5.30 11.57
C ARG A 17 27.34 -5.11 10.10
N ILE A 18 26.46 -4.44 9.34
CA ILE A 18 26.63 -4.22 7.88
C ILE A 18 26.75 -2.74 7.50
N GLY A 19 26.48 -1.80 8.42
CA GLY A 19 26.56 -0.35 8.15
C GLY A 19 25.29 0.20 7.50
N THR A 20 24.81 1.35 8.00
CA THR A 20 23.53 1.95 7.58
C THR A 20 23.52 2.49 6.16
N ASP A 21 24.68 2.78 5.60
CA ASP A 21 24.83 3.43 4.31
C ASP A 21 25.03 2.41 3.16
N THR A 22 24.90 1.12 3.47
CA THR A 22 25.08 0.04 2.49
C THR A 22 23.77 -0.33 1.79
N ASP A 23 23.86 -0.69 0.51
CA ASP A 23 22.71 -1.22 -0.24
C ASP A 23 22.12 -2.46 0.43
N GLU A 24 22.96 -3.31 1.02
CA GLU A 24 22.52 -4.51 1.73
C GLU A 24 21.67 -4.19 2.96
N PHE A 25 22.00 -3.11 3.69
CA PHE A 25 21.17 -2.64 4.80
C PHE A 25 19.81 -2.17 4.30
N LEU A 26 19.77 -1.40 3.22
CA LEU A 26 18.52 -0.96 2.59
C LEU A 26 17.69 -2.16 2.08
N HIS A 27 18.32 -3.16 1.48
CA HIS A 27 17.65 -4.41 1.07
C HIS A 27 17.09 -5.17 2.27
N CYS A 28 17.81 -5.23 3.40
CA CYS A 28 17.30 -5.84 4.62
C CYS A 28 16.05 -5.13 5.14
N LEU A 29 16.05 -3.79 5.15
CA LEU A 29 14.89 -2.99 5.52
C LEU A 29 13.71 -3.22 4.57
N ALA A 30 13.96 -3.28 3.27
CA ALA A 30 12.92 -3.55 2.27
C ALA A 30 12.24 -4.92 2.48
N VAL A 31 13.00 -5.96 2.83
CA VAL A 31 12.45 -7.29 3.16
C VAL A 31 11.57 -7.22 4.41
N LEU A 32 12.06 -6.58 5.48
CA LEU A 32 11.33 -6.43 6.74
C LEU A 32 10.05 -5.61 6.56
N GLU A 33 10.12 -4.51 5.81
CA GLU A 33 8.98 -3.67 5.47
C GLU A 33 7.96 -4.44 4.64
N SER A 34 8.39 -5.16 3.60
CA SER A 34 7.51 -5.98 2.76
C SER A 34 6.72 -6.99 3.60
N TYR A 35 7.39 -7.69 4.52
CA TYR A 35 6.74 -8.60 5.45
C TYR A 35 5.65 -7.91 6.29
N LEU A 36 5.98 -6.76 6.89
CA LEU A 36 5.04 -6.01 7.74
C LEU A 36 3.85 -5.46 6.95
N VAL A 37 4.09 -4.86 5.78
CA VAL A 37 3.03 -4.26 4.95
C VAL A 37 2.10 -5.32 4.40
N ARG A 38 2.65 -6.41 3.83
CA ARG A 38 1.82 -7.51 3.30
C ARG A 38 0.93 -8.10 4.37
N ARG A 39 1.47 -8.36 5.57
CA ARG A 39 0.66 -8.84 6.71
C ARG A 39 -0.43 -7.84 7.09
N ALA A 40 -0.12 -6.55 7.15
CA ALA A 40 -1.09 -5.52 7.51
C ALA A 40 -2.22 -5.41 6.47
N VAL A 41 -1.90 -5.44 5.17
CA VAL A 41 -2.89 -5.41 4.08
C VAL A 41 -3.75 -6.66 4.07
N CYS A 42 -3.16 -7.83 4.31
CA CYS A 42 -3.89 -9.08 4.47
C CYS A 42 -4.70 -9.17 5.78
N GLY A 43 -4.69 -8.13 6.63
CA GLY A 43 -5.43 -8.11 7.88
C GLY A 43 -4.89 -9.08 8.95
N LEU A 44 -3.65 -9.53 8.82
CA LEU A 44 -3.05 -10.51 9.71
C LEU A 44 -2.59 -9.88 11.03
N THR A 45 -2.62 -10.67 12.10
CA THR A 45 -2.32 -10.21 13.45
C THR A 45 -0.82 -9.92 13.67
N THR A 46 -0.51 -8.98 14.55
CA THR A 46 0.87 -8.65 14.98
C THR A 46 1.31 -9.40 16.24
N LYS A 47 0.44 -10.26 16.81
CA LYS A 47 0.66 -10.90 18.12
C LYS A 47 1.96 -11.71 18.23
N ALA A 48 2.44 -12.29 17.13
CA ALA A 48 3.63 -13.14 17.14
C ALA A 48 4.93 -12.36 16.83
N TYR A 49 4.89 -11.04 16.66
CA TYR A 49 6.09 -10.24 16.35
C TYR A 49 7.16 -10.35 17.45
N ASN A 50 6.73 -10.46 18.72
CA ASN A 50 7.60 -10.71 19.86
C ASN A 50 8.30 -12.08 19.84
N ARG A 51 7.92 -12.99 18.94
CA ARG A 51 8.58 -14.28 18.71
C ARG A 51 9.37 -14.29 17.42
N VAL A 52 8.78 -13.74 16.35
CA VAL A 52 9.38 -13.69 15.02
C VAL A 52 10.68 -12.88 15.04
N PHE A 53 10.68 -11.65 15.57
CA PHE A 53 11.86 -10.80 15.51
C PHE A 53 13.02 -11.26 16.41
N PRO A 54 12.79 -11.75 17.64
CA PRO A 54 13.87 -12.36 18.42
C PRO A 54 14.45 -13.63 17.78
N GLY A 55 13.61 -14.46 17.16
CA GLY A 55 14.07 -15.63 16.39
C GLY A 55 14.94 -15.23 15.20
N LEU A 56 14.53 -14.19 14.48
CA LEU A 56 15.31 -13.62 13.38
C LEU A 56 16.64 -13.04 13.87
N LEU A 57 16.63 -12.27 14.96
CA LEU A 57 17.84 -11.69 15.55
C LEU A 57 18.85 -12.78 15.94
N LYS A 58 18.39 -13.87 16.56
CA LYS A 58 19.24 -15.02 16.89
C LYS A 58 19.90 -15.58 15.63
N ARG A 59 19.12 -15.84 14.57
CA ARG A 59 19.64 -16.36 13.30
C ARG A 59 20.66 -15.40 12.65
N LEU A 60 20.41 -14.10 12.72
CA LEU A 60 21.34 -13.08 12.21
C LEU A 60 22.65 -13.03 13.02
N SER A 61 22.57 -13.19 14.36
CA SER A 61 23.76 -13.20 15.22
C SER A 61 24.67 -14.42 15.03
N GLU A 62 24.11 -15.54 14.59
CA GLU A 62 24.86 -16.78 14.31
C GLU A 62 25.45 -16.78 12.89
N ALA A 63 25.01 -15.88 12.01
CA ALA A 63 25.48 -15.77 10.64
C ALA A 63 26.82 -15.00 10.55
N LYS A 64 27.73 -15.48 9.70
CA LYS A 64 28.99 -14.76 9.42
C LYS A 64 28.72 -13.37 8.84
N THR A 65 27.79 -13.31 7.88
CA THR A 65 27.37 -12.11 7.15
C THR A 65 25.84 -12.06 7.12
N PRO A 66 25.21 -11.14 7.86
CA PRO A 66 23.78 -10.85 7.70
C PRO A 66 23.47 -10.37 6.29
N SER A 67 22.32 -10.78 5.76
CA SER A 67 21.88 -10.37 4.42
C SER A 67 20.35 -10.37 4.30
N ALA A 68 19.85 -9.63 3.33
CA ALA A 68 18.44 -9.58 2.97
C ALA A 68 17.93 -10.96 2.55
N ALA A 69 18.76 -11.74 1.86
CA ALA A 69 18.48 -13.13 1.51
C ALA A 69 18.26 -14.00 2.76
N LEU A 70 19.12 -13.89 3.77
CA LEU A 70 18.98 -14.64 5.02
C LEU A 70 17.69 -14.27 5.77
N ILE A 71 17.35 -12.99 5.82
CA ILE A 71 16.09 -12.52 6.41
C ILE A 71 14.90 -13.09 5.65
N ALA A 72 14.92 -13.00 4.31
CA ALA A 72 13.85 -13.50 3.48
C ALA A 72 13.63 -15.01 3.68
N ASP A 73 14.71 -15.80 3.68
CA ASP A 73 14.66 -17.24 3.93
C ASP A 73 14.12 -17.57 5.33
N HIS A 74 14.46 -16.77 6.34
CA HIS A 74 13.92 -16.93 7.69
C HIS A 74 12.42 -16.69 7.73
N LEU A 75 11.96 -15.59 7.15
CA LEU A 75 10.53 -15.24 7.15
C LEU A 75 9.70 -16.22 6.32
N LYS A 76 10.24 -16.72 5.20
CA LYS A 76 9.60 -17.77 4.37
C LYS A 76 9.50 -19.12 5.08
N ALA A 77 10.45 -19.43 5.96
CA ALA A 77 10.48 -20.69 6.72
C ALA A 77 9.58 -20.69 7.96
N LEU A 78 8.90 -19.58 8.29
CA LEU A 78 8.01 -19.50 9.45
C LEU A 78 6.81 -20.44 9.29
N SER A 79 6.68 -21.42 10.18
CA SER A 79 5.63 -22.44 10.15
C SER A 79 4.40 -22.13 11.01
N GLY A 80 4.28 -20.89 11.51
CA GLY A 80 3.20 -20.48 12.42
C GLY A 80 1.83 -20.20 11.79
N GLY A 81 1.62 -20.58 10.52
CA GLY A 81 0.38 -20.28 9.77
C GLY A 81 0.08 -18.78 9.73
N GLU A 82 -1.20 -18.38 9.76
CA GLU A 82 -1.66 -16.98 9.71
C GLU A 82 -1.05 -16.06 10.79
N THR A 83 -0.54 -16.64 11.89
CA THR A 83 0.07 -15.86 12.97
C THR A 83 1.48 -15.35 12.65
N GLN A 84 2.19 -15.97 11.70
CA GLN A 84 3.60 -15.68 11.42
C GLN A 84 3.94 -15.71 9.92
N ASN A 85 3.08 -16.23 9.05
CA ASN A 85 3.35 -16.35 7.61
C ASN A 85 3.72 -15.00 6.96
N TRP A 86 4.61 -15.06 5.98
CA TRP A 86 4.80 -13.96 5.05
C TRP A 86 3.89 -14.18 3.85
N PRO A 87 2.85 -13.33 3.64
CA PRO A 87 1.93 -13.54 2.53
C PRO A 87 2.64 -13.48 1.18
N ASP A 88 2.42 -14.49 0.35
CA ASP A 88 2.94 -14.50 -1.02
C ASP A 88 2.19 -13.50 -1.92
N ASP A 89 2.57 -13.43 -3.20
CA ASP A 89 1.95 -12.49 -4.15
C ASP A 89 0.47 -12.80 -4.41
N ALA A 90 0.06 -14.06 -4.36
CA ALA A 90 -1.32 -14.46 -4.60
C ALA A 90 -2.21 -14.06 -3.41
N GLU A 91 -1.77 -14.36 -2.19
CA GLU A 91 -2.44 -13.95 -0.95
C GLU A 91 -2.52 -12.42 -0.86
N PHE A 92 -1.40 -11.74 -1.14
CA PHE A 92 -1.33 -10.28 -1.10
C PHE A 92 -2.24 -9.64 -2.14
N LYS A 93 -2.24 -10.13 -3.40
CA LYS A 93 -3.11 -9.63 -4.47
C LYS A 93 -4.58 -9.80 -4.14
N LYS A 94 -4.96 -10.97 -3.64
CA LYS A 94 -6.33 -11.26 -3.25
C LYS A 94 -6.81 -10.26 -2.20
N ALA A 95 -6.05 -10.11 -1.12
CA ALA A 95 -6.36 -9.15 -0.07
C ALA A 95 -6.44 -7.71 -0.59
N TRP A 96 -5.50 -7.30 -1.44
CA TRP A 96 -5.42 -5.96 -2.02
C TRP A 96 -6.67 -5.57 -2.81
N VAL A 97 -7.22 -6.51 -3.60
CA VAL A 97 -8.37 -6.26 -4.49
C VAL A 97 -9.71 -6.44 -3.77
N GLU A 98 -9.78 -7.33 -2.77
CA GLU A 98 -11.05 -7.72 -2.15
C GLU A 98 -11.33 -7.02 -0.80
N LEU A 99 -10.30 -6.62 -0.05
CA LEU A 99 -10.49 -6.14 1.32
C LEU A 99 -10.71 -4.62 1.43
N ASN A 100 -11.31 -4.23 2.56
CA ASN A 100 -11.50 -2.85 2.98
C ASN A 100 -10.21 -2.24 3.54
N THR A 101 -9.26 -1.90 2.66
CA THR A 101 -7.92 -1.38 3.02
C THR A 101 -7.98 -0.26 4.05
N TYR A 102 -8.85 0.75 3.85
CA TYR A 102 -8.93 1.91 4.77
C TYR A 102 -9.41 1.52 6.18
N LYS A 103 -10.36 0.58 6.30
CA LYS A 103 -10.87 0.12 7.61
C LYS A 103 -9.84 -0.73 8.34
N LEU A 104 -9.11 -1.57 7.62
CA LEU A 104 -8.07 -2.44 8.17
C LEU A 104 -6.85 -1.64 8.63
N LEU A 105 -6.30 -0.80 7.75
CA LEU A 105 -5.08 -0.07 8.01
C LEU A 105 -5.30 1.21 8.84
N ARG A 106 -6.52 1.76 8.81
CA ARG A 106 -6.84 3.11 9.35
C ARG A 106 -6.09 4.20 8.60
N SER A 107 -6.44 5.45 8.89
CA SER A 107 -5.99 6.62 8.11
C SER A 107 -4.47 6.71 7.95
N ALA A 108 -3.70 6.60 9.06
CA ALA A 108 -2.25 6.79 9.02
C ALA A 108 -1.51 5.75 8.17
N LYS A 109 -1.80 4.45 8.33
CA LYS A 109 -1.15 3.40 7.54
C LYS A 109 -1.66 3.37 6.10
N THR A 110 -2.94 3.73 5.87
CA THR A 110 -3.45 3.85 4.50
C THR A 110 -2.76 4.98 3.75
N LYS A 111 -2.55 6.12 4.42
CA LYS A 111 -1.77 7.24 3.89
C LYS A 111 -0.34 6.79 3.53
N MET A 112 0.35 6.11 4.45
CA MET A 112 1.70 5.57 4.21
C MET A 112 1.75 4.63 2.98
N VAL A 113 0.77 3.74 2.82
CA VAL A 113 0.67 2.86 1.64
C VAL A 113 0.46 3.67 0.36
N LEU A 114 -0.43 4.66 0.36
CA LEU A 114 -0.65 5.52 -0.79
C LEU A 114 0.57 6.39 -1.12
N GLU A 115 1.30 6.88 -0.11
CA GLU A 115 2.54 7.64 -0.29
C GLU A 115 3.64 6.78 -0.94
N ALA A 116 3.75 5.51 -0.52
CA ALA A 116 4.66 4.57 -1.16
C ALA A 116 4.25 4.29 -2.62
N LEU A 117 2.95 4.12 -2.90
CA LEU A 117 2.45 3.94 -4.27
C LEU A 117 2.69 5.18 -5.14
N GLU A 118 2.55 6.38 -4.59
CA GLU A 118 2.85 7.63 -5.27
C GLU A 118 4.30 7.69 -5.71
N LEU A 119 5.24 7.38 -4.81
CA LEU A 119 6.66 7.34 -5.12
C LEU A 119 6.98 6.23 -6.14
N GLY A 120 6.51 5.00 -5.91
CA GLY A 120 6.77 3.88 -6.81
C GLY A 120 6.10 3.99 -8.19
N SER A 121 5.09 4.85 -8.33
CA SER A 121 4.48 5.14 -9.65
C SER A 121 5.31 6.11 -10.49
N ARG A 122 6.25 6.86 -9.89
CA ARG A 122 7.12 7.83 -10.58
C ARG A 122 8.35 7.17 -11.23
N ASP A 123 8.80 6.05 -10.67
CA ASP A 123 10.01 5.35 -11.15
C ASP A 123 9.86 4.70 -12.54
N GLY A 124 8.67 4.73 -13.14
CA GLY A 124 8.40 4.22 -14.49
C GLY A 124 8.48 5.24 -15.63
N VAL A 125 8.46 6.55 -15.33
CA VAL A 125 8.38 7.62 -16.36
C VAL A 125 9.24 8.81 -15.92
N HIS A 126 10.46 8.88 -16.46
CA HIS A 126 11.36 10.05 -16.54
C HIS A 126 11.40 11.03 -15.34
N HIS A 127 12.51 10.98 -14.59
CA HIS A 127 13.14 12.10 -13.87
C HIS A 127 12.21 13.19 -13.28
N GLU A 128 11.42 12.84 -12.26
CA GLU A 128 10.89 13.84 -11.33
C GLU A 128 11.28 13.46 -9.91
N SER A 129 11.42 14.46 -9.04
CA SER A 129 11.98 14.32 -7.69
C SER A 129 11.47 13.09 -6.93
N GLN A 130 12.38 12.31 -6.34
CA GLN A 130 12.07 11.14 -5.49
C GLN A 130 11.46 11.51 -4.12
N GLN A 131 10.91 12.72 -3.99
CA GLN A 131 10.39 13.24 -2.73
C GLN A 131 8.90 13.53 -2.89
N LEU A 132 8.15 13.18 -1.84
CA LEU A 132 6.76 13.63 -1.71
C LEU A 132 6.73 15.16 -1.58
N PRO A 133 5.61 15.81 -1.96
CA PRO A 133 5.44 17.22 -1.70
C PRO A 133 5.67 17.56 -0.22
N SER A 134 6.29 18.72 0.05
CA SER A 134 6.53 19.20 1.42
C SER A 134 5.26 19.57 2.19
N ILE A 135 4.10 19.54 1.52
CA ILE A 135 2.79 19.85 2.07
C ILE A 135 2.08 18.59 2.59
N PRO A 136 1.22 18.71 3.62
CA PRO A 136 0.49 17.57 4.15
C PRO A 136 -0.43 16.91 3.12
N LEU A 137 -0.30 15.59 2.97
CA LEU A 137 -1.20 14.78 2.15
C LEU A 137 -2.36 14.21 2.97
N HIS A 138 -3.53 14.10 2.33
CA HIS A 138 -4.76 13.59 2.93
C HIS A 138 -5.36 12.47 2.09
N VAL A 139 -5.84 11.41 2.75
CA VAL A 139 -6.56 10.32 2.08
C VAL A 139 -7.97 10.80 1.72
N GLU A 140 -8.34 10.63 0.46
CA GLU A 140 -9.66 10.93 -0.08
C GLU A 140 -10.27 9.67 -0.70
N HIS A 141 -11.57 9.45 -0.50
CA HIS A 141 -12.34 8.43 -1.22
C HIS A 141 -12.85 9.02 -2.53
N VAL A 142 -12.59 8.40 -3.68
CA VAL A 142 -13.10 8.89 -4.97
C VAL A 142 -14.63 8.82 -4.99
N MET A 143 -15.18 7.62 -4.78
CA MET A 143 -16.59 7.44 -4.41
C MET A 143 -16.74 7.70 -2.90
N PRO A 144 -17.53 8.70 -2.47
CA PRO A 144 -17.66 9.07 -1.07
C PRO A 144 -18.41 8.02 -0.26
N VAL A 145 -18.17 7.99 1.06
CA VAL A 145 -18.86 7.08 1.98
C VAL A 145 -20.39 7.30 1.95
N ALA A 146 -20.81 8.56 1.87
CA ALA A 146 -22.22 8.95 1.71
C ALA A 146 -22.66 8.94 0.22
N TRP A 147 -22.24 7.93 -0.55
CA TRP A 147 -22.52 7.86 -1.99
C TRP A 147 -24.02 7.90 -2.31
N ALA A 148 -24.87 7.34 -1.45
CA ALA A 148 -26.31 7.22 -1.69
C ALA A 148 -27.04 8.57 -1.88
N GLU A 149 -26.45 9.68 -1.42
CA GLU A 149 -27.06 11.02 -1.54
C GLU A 149 -26.91 11.64 -2.94
N HIS A 150 -25.81 11.31 -3.65
CA HIS A 150 -25.41 12.01 -4.86
C HIS A 150 -24.97 11.10 -6.02
N TRP A 151 -24.95 9.78 -5.79
CA TRP A 151 -24.55 8.77 -6.78
C TRP A 151 -25.72 7.85 -7.09
N THR A 152 -25.88 7.52 -8.36
CA THR A 152 -26.91 6.59 -8.83
C THR A 152 -26.76 5.23 -8.16
N SER A 153 -27.87 4.62 -7.73
CA SER A 153 -27.88 3.27 -7.18
C SER A 153 -27.25 2.27 -8.18
N PRO A 154 -26.43 1.31 -7.71
CA PRO A 154 -25.84 0.29 -8.59
C PRO A 154 -26.87 -0.76 -9.06
N GLY A 155 -28.11 -0.70 -8.56
CA GLY A 155 -29.18 -1.64 -8.93
C GLY A 155 -29.80 -2.27 -7.70
N ASP A 156 -29.73 -3.59 -7.62
CA ASP A 156 -30.32 -4.41 -6.55
C ASP A 156 -29.49 -4.41 -5.26
N ASP A 157 -30.02 -5.07 -4.22
CA ASP A 157 -29.37 -5.16 -2.92
C ASP A 157 -27.98 -5.82 -2.98
N ASN A 158 -27.77 -6.79 -3.88
CA ASN A 158 -26.47 -7.43 -4.05
C ASN A 158 -25.43 -6.45 -4.62
N ALA A 159 -25.84 -5.62 -5.59
CA ALA A 159 -25.00 -4.58 -6.15
C ALA A 159 -24.64 -3.51 -5.10
N VAL A 160 -25.59 -3.16 -4.22
CA VAL A 160 -25.36 -2.25 -3.08
C VAL A 160 -24.38 -2.86 -2.07
N LEU A 161 -24.50 -4.14 -1.75
CA LEU A 161 -23.55 -4.85 -0.88
C LEU A 161 -22.14 -4.86 -1.48
N LEU A 162 -22.03 -5.12 -2.79
CA LEU A 162 -20.74 -5.08 -3.49
C LEU A 162 -20.11 -3.68 -3.42
N ARG A 163 -20.86 -2.62 -3.72
CA ARG A 163 -20.40 -1.23 -3.60
C ARG A 163 -19.85 -0.94 -2.20
N ASN A 164 -20.63 -1.25 -1.17
CA ASN A 164 -20.26 -1.00 0.21
C ASN A 164 -19.02 -1.81 0.65
N SER A 165 -18.78 -2.98 0.07
CA SER A 165 -17.58 -3.78 0.30
C SER A 165 -16.31 -3.21 -0.36
N LEU A 166 -16.46 -2.46 -1.46
CA LEU A 166 -15.35 -1.86 -2.21
C LEU A 166 -15.11 -0.39 -1.89
N LEU A 167 -16.06 0.24 -1.20
CA LEU A 167 -16.03 1.65 -0.85
C LEU A 167 -14.72 2.07 -0.15
N HIS A 168 -14.16 1.21 0.70
CA HIS A 168 -12.93 1.45 1.43
C HIS A 168 -11.72 0.70 0.88
N ASN A 169 -11.86 0.08 -0.30
CA ASN A 169 -10.77 -0.60 -0.98
C ASN A 169 -9.78 0.40 -1.55
N ILE A 170 -8.49 0.04 -1.59
CA ILE A 170 -7.39 0.88 -2.08
C ILE A 170 -7.63 1.47 -3.47
N GLY A 171 -8.33 0.77 -4.36
CA GLY A 171 -8.68 1.27 -5.69
C GLY A 171 -9.56 2.51 -5.65
N ASN A 172 -10.37 2.68 -4.60
CA ASN A 172 -11.23 3.85 -4.39
C ASN A 172 -10.55 4.98 -3.60
N LEU A 173 -9.28 4.83 -3.20
CA LEU A 173 -8.58 5.81 -2.36
C LEU A 173 -7.54 6.58 -3.15
N THR A 174 -7.38 7.85 -2.84
CA THR A 174 -6.29 8.66 -3.40
C THR A 174 -5.73 9.63 -2.37
N LEU A 175 -4.66 10.34 -2.75
CA LEU A 175 -4.07 11.41 -1.95
C LEU A 175 -4.42 12.77 -2.56
N LEU A 176 -4.71 13.73 -1.69
CA LEU A 176 -4.85 15.13 -2.04
C LEU A 176 -3.92 15.98 -1.19
N THR A 177 -3.44 17.07 -1.79
CA THR A 177 -2.57 18.09 -1.18
C THR A 177 -3.35 19.10 -0.33
N ALA A 178 -4.67 19.16 -0.51
CA ALA A 178 -5.61 19.89 0.32
C ALA A 178 -6.88 19.07 0.48
N LYS A 179 -7.51 19.13 1.66
CA LYS A 179 -8.82 18.48 1.85
C LYS A 179 -9.87 19.19 1.00
N LEU A 180 -10.71 18.40 0.34
CA LEU A 180 -11.92 18.94 -0.26
C LEU A 180 -12.87 19.41 0.85
N ASN A 181 -13.65 20.45 0.57
CA ASN A 181 -14.75 20.78 1.45
C ASN A 181 -15.79 19.65 1.44
N PRO A 182 -16.61 19.49 2.51
CA PRO A 182 -17.55 18.37 2.59
C PRO A 182 -18.51 18.24 1.41
N SER A 183 -18.96 19.37 0.85
CA SER A 183 -19.85 19.39 -0.31
C SER A 183 -19.19 18.77 -1.55
N LEU A 184 -17.97 19.20 -1.89
CA LEU A 184 -17.20 18.62 -2.99
C LEU A 184 -16.79 17.18 -2.74
N SER A 185 -16.43 16.83 -1.50
CA SER A 185 -16.07 15.45 -1.14
C SER A 185 -17.24 14.49 -1.36
N ASN A 186 -18.48 14.89 -1.06
CA ASN A 186 -19.67 14.05 -1.26
C ASN A 186 -20.27 14.14 -2.68
N SER A 187 -19.79 15.05 -3.53
CA SER A 187 -20.33 15.22 -4.88
C SER A 187 -20.11 13.98 -5.78
N ASN A 188 -20.83 13.94 -6.90
CA ASN A 188 -20.67 12.89 -7.91
C ASN A 188 -19.28 12.93 -8.58
N PHE A 189 -18.93 11.87 -9.30
CA PHE A 189 -17.61 11.75 -9.92
C PHE A 189 -17.28 12.88 -10.89
N SER A 190 -18.22 13.31 -11.75
CA SER A 190 -17.95 14.32 -12.78
C SER A 190 -17.65 15.70 -12.19
N VAL A 191 -18.25 16.04 -11.05
CA VAL A 191 -17.95 17.27 -10.29
C VAL A 191 -16.66 17.14 -9.50
N LYS A 192 -16.41 15.98 -8.88
CA LYS A 192 -15.28 15.75 -7.99
C LYS A 192 -13.95 15.52 -8.70
N ARG A 193 -13.96 14.80 -9.83
CA ARG A 193 -12.77 14.41 -10.59
C ARG A 193 -11.90 15.60 -11.01
N PRO A 194 -12.46 16.71 -11.55
CA PRO A 194 -11.66 17.91 -11.84
C PRO A 194 -10.84 18.40 -10.64
N GLU A 195 -11.44 18.43 -9.44
CA GLU A 195 -10.77 18.84 -8.21
C GLU A 195 -9.66 17.86 -7.79
N ILE A 196 -9.90 16.55 -7.91
CA ILE A 196 -8.87 15.52 -7.67
C ILE A 196 -7.67 15.72 -8.61
N THR A 197 -7.94 16.01 -9.89
CA THR A 197 -6.90 16.18 -10.92
C THR A 197 -6.17 17.52 -10.90
N LYS A 198 -6.53 18.46 -10.02
CA LYS A 198 -5.73 19.68 -9.76
C LYS A 198 -4.42 19.35 -9.05
N SER A 199 -4.36 18.23 -8.35
CA SER A 199 -3.16 17.74 -7.68
C SER A 199 -2.21 17.09 -8.69
N LEU A 200 -0.92 17.44 -8.63
CA LEU A 200 0.15 16.90 -9.50
C LEU A 200 0.72 15.56 -8.99
N LEU A 201 -0.04 14.84 -8.16
CA LEU A 201 0.35 13.51 -7.68
C LEU A 201 0.16 12.48 -8.81
N ALA A 202 1.15 11.61 -9.01
CA ALA A 202 1.13 10.55 -10.02
C ALA A 202 -0.09 9.63 -9.84
N LEU A 203 -0.51 9.35 -8.60
CA LEU A 203 -1.72 8.60 -8.30
C LEU A 203 -3.00 9.21 -8.89
N ASN A 204 -3.03 10.53 -9.05
CA ASN A 204 -4.18 11.27 -9.57
C ASN A 204 -4.15 11.40 -11.10
N ALA A 205 -2.99 11.19 -11.76
CA ALA A 205 -2.88 11.17 -13.21
C ALA A 205 -3.79 10.10 -13.84
N HIS A 206 -4.08 9.01 -13.12
CA HIS A 206 -5.05 8.00 -13.52
C HIS A 206 -6.41 8.61 -13.91
N PHE A 207 -6.90 9.62 -13.17
CA PHE A 207 -8.21 10.25 -13.40
C PHE A 207 -8.20 11.30 -14.54
N GLN A 208 -7.05 11.49 -15.19
CA GLN A 208 -6.91 12.30 -16.41
C GLN A 208 -7.02 11.46 -17.69
N ALA A 209 -7.08 10.13 -17.59
CA ALA A 209 -7.23 9.26 -18.74
C ALA A 209 -8.52 9.59 -19.52
N PRO A 210 -8.55 9.44 -20.87
CA PRO A 210 -9.71 9.80 -21.69
C PRO A 210 -11.03 9.15 -21.22
N ALA A 211 -10.96 7.92 -20.69
CA ALA A 211 -12.10 7.21 -20.13
C ALA A 211 -12.79 7.95 -18.96
N PHE A 212 -12.08 8.81 -18.23
CA PHE A 212 -12.60 9.59 -17.10
C PHE A 212 -12.83 11.06 -17.43
N SER A 213 -12.42 11.51 -18.62
CA SER A 213 -12.60 12.90 -19.08
C SER A 213 -13.85 13.09 -19.95
N ALA A 214 -14.49 11.99 -20.38
CA ALA A 214 -15.73 12.05 -21.14
C ALA A 214 -16.91 12.55 -20.28
N PRO A 215 -17.92 13.24 -20.85
CA PRO A 215 -19.06 13.77 -20.10
C PRO A 215 -19.89 12.70 -19.38
N ASP A 216 -19.91 11.49 -19.92
CA ASP A 216 -20.61 10.31 -19.42
C ASP A 216 -19.71 9.36 -18.63
N ALA A 217 -18.50 9.80 -18.27
CA ALA A 217 -17.58 9.01 -17.48
C ALA A 217 -18.19 8.61 -16.12
N VAL A 218 -18.13 7.31 -15.84
CA VAL A 218 -18.62 6.72 -14.58
C VAL A 218 -17.43 6.20 -13.78
N TRP A 219 -17.54 6.31 -12.46
CA TRP A 219 -16.66 5.63 -11.53
C TRP A 219 -17.46 4.58 -10.76
N ASP A 220 -17.28 3.31 -11.06
CA ASP A 220 -18.08 2.22 -10.46
C ASP A 220 -17.20 1.16 -9.80
N GLU A 221 -17.81 0.05 -9.38
CA GLU A 221 -17.15 -1.08 -8.76
C GLU A 221 -16.11 -1.72 -9.69
N ALA A 222 -16.37 -1.75 -10.99
CA ALA A 222 -15.44 -2.28 -11.98
C ALA A 222 -14.22 -1.36 -12.11
N CYS A 223 -14.42 -0.03 -12.15
CA CYS A 223 -13.33 0.95 -12.11
C CYS A 223 -12.48 0.81 -10.84
N ILE A 224 -13.12 0.66 -9.67
CA ILE A 224 -12.42 0.48 -8.38
C ILE A 224 -11.54 -0.78 -8.43
N LYS A 225 -12.09 -1.92 -8.86
CA LYS A 225 -11.32 -3.18 -8.97
C LYS A 225 -10.19 -3.09 -9.99
N ALA A 226 -10.45 -2.49 -11.16
CA ALA A 226 -9.45 -2.32 -12.20
C ALA A 226 -8.28 -1.44 -11.72
N ARG A 227 -8.58 -0.33 -11.04
CA ARG A 227 -7.55 0.51 -10.43
C ARG A 227 -6.80 -0.20 -9.31
N ALA A 228 -7.48 -0.96 -8.46
CA ALA A 228 -6.82 -1.77 -7.42
C ALA A 228 -5.81 -2.75 -8.03
N LEU A 229 -6.18 -3.43 -9.12
CA LEU A 229 -5.27 -4.31 -9.87
C LEU A 229 -4.07 -3.56 -10.48
N SER A 230 -4.29 -2.38 -11.05
CA SER A 230 -3.20 -1.55 -11.57
C SER A 230 -2.24 -1.11 -10.46
N LEU A 231 -2.76 -0.69 -9.31
CA LEU A 231 -1.94 -0.30 -8.15
C LEU A 231 -1.21 -1.49 -7.54
N PHE A 232 -1.76 -2.71 -7.64
CA PHE A 232 -1.10 -3.91 -7.16
C PHE A 232 0.21 -4.18 -7.91
N ALA A 233 0.28 -3.90 -9.22
CA ALA A 233 1.51 -4.07 -9.98
C ALA A 233 2.66 -3.21 -9.41
N VAL A 234 2.34 -2.00 -8.96
CA VAL A 234 3.28 -1.11 -8.27
C VAL A 234 3.59 -1.64 -6.86
N ALA A 235 2.56 -2.03 -6.10
CA ALA A 235 2.70 -2.56 -4.74
C ALA A 235 3.60 -3.81 -4.67
N ALA A 236 3.50 -4.71 -5.65
CA ALA A 236 4.29 -5.93 -5.71
C ALA A 236 5.79 -5.65 -5.95
N ASN A 237 6.12 -4.55 -6.63
CA ASN A 237 7.49 -4.09 -6.82
C ASN A 237 8.05 -3.40 -5.56
N ILE A 238 7.25 -2.58 -4.89
CA ILE A 238 7.66 -1.89 -3.65
C ILE A 238 7.87 -2.90 -2.52
N TRP A 239 6.96 -3.86 -2.39
CA TRP A 239 6.98 -4.86 -1.32
C TRP A 239 7.08 -6.26 -1.93
N PRO A 240 8.25 -6.73 -2.38
CA PRO A 240 8.40 -8.04 -3.04
C PRO A 240 8.31 -9.22 -2.07
N TYR A 241 7.89 -10.39 -2.54
CA TYR A 241 7.96 -11.66 -1.77
C TYR A 241 9.36 -12.31 -1.87
N GLY A 242 10.33 -11.72 -1.20
CA GLY A 242 11.72 -12.19 -1.18
C GLY A 242 12.70 -11.05 -1.01
N ALA A 243 14.00 -11.38 -1.11
CA ALA A 243 15.02 -10.34 -1.19
C ALA A 243 14.93 -9.59 -2.53
N PRO A 244 15.12 -8.26 -2.54
CA PRO A 244 15.33 -7.51 -3.78
C PRO A 244 16.44 -8.16 -4.60
N LYS A 245 16.26 -8.24 -5.92
CA LYS A 245 17.35 -8.68 -6.79
C LYS A 245 18.41 -7.56 -6.83
N PRO A 246 19.72 -7.87 -6.79
CA PRO A 246 20.74 -6.88 -7.03
C PRO A 246 20.45 -6.19 -8.37
N GLN A 247 20.48 -4.86 -8.41
CA GLN A 247 20.42 -4.15 -9.68
C GLN A 247 21.63 -4.60 -10.51
N ALA A 248 21.36 -5.15 -11.70
CA ALA A 248 22.43 -5.47 -12.63
C ALA A 248 23.08 -4.15 -13.04
N THR A 249 24.35 -3.99 -12.65
CA THR A 249 25.25 -2.93 -13.11
C THR A 249 25.44 -2.96 -14.62
#